data_AF-A0A6L7A7R8-F1
#
_entry.id   AF-A0A6L7A7R8-F1
#
_cell.length_a   1.000
_cell.length_b   1.000
_cell.length_c   1.000
_cell.angle_alpha   90.00
_cell.angle_beta   90.00
_cell.angle_gamma   90.00
#
_symmetry.space_group_name_H-M   'P 1'
#
loop_
_entity.id
_entity.type
_entity.pdbx_description
1 polymer ?
#
loop_
_entity_poly.entity_id
_entity_poly.type
_entity_poly.pdbx_seq_one_letter_code
_entity_poly.pdbx_strand_id
1 'polypeptide(L)'
;MQHETKMENQSWLKKLARRLGPGHVVNLCFIVVLLFSTLLTWREVVVLEDAYISSQRNHLENVANALDKHLQYNVDKLIFLRNGMREALVAPLDFTSLRDAVTEFEQHRDEHAWKIELNRRRTLPVNGVSDALVSEGNLLSRENESLDNEITAALEVGYLLRLAHNSSSMVEQAMYVSRAGFYVSTQPTLFTRNVPTRYYGYVTQPWFIGHSQRENRHRAVRWFTSQPEHASNTEPQVTVSVPVDSNNYWYGVLGMSIPVRTMQQFLRNAIDKNLDGEYQLYDSKLRFLTSSNPDHPTGNIFDP
;
A
#
# COMPACT_ATOMS: atom_id res chain seq x y z
N MET A 1 -67.27 -35.82 -27.62
CA MET A 1 -67.34 -35.90 -26.14
C MET A 1 -66.52 -34.77 -25.51
N GLN A 2 -66.92 -33.51 -25.72
CA GLN A 2 -66.15 -32.33 -25.29
C GLN A 2 -67.00 -31.33 -24.50
N HIS A 3 -68.20 -31.76 -24.09
CA HIS A 3 -69.19 -30.95 -23.37
C HIS A 3 -69.44 -31.39 -21.92
N GLU A 4 -68.96 -32.57 -21.50
CA GLU A 4 -69.19 -33.09 -20.15
C GLU A 4 -68.18 -32.60 -19.11
N THR A 5 -66.90 -32.40 -19.47
CA THR A 5 -65.87 -31.94 -18.52
C THR A 5 -66.03 -30.49 -18.06
N LYS A 6 -66.73 -29.64 -18.85
CA LYS A 6 -66.97 -28.23 -18.50
C LYS A 6 -68.14 -28.06 -17.52
N MET A 7 -69.15 -28.94 -17.60
CA MET A 7 -70.35 -28.89 -16.75
C MET A 7 -70.06 -29.40 -15.33
N GLU A 8 -69.19 -30.40 -15.18
CA GLU A 8 -68.85 -30.96 -13.88
C GLU A 8 -68.01 -29.99 -13.02
N ASN A 9 -67.07 -29.29 -13.65
CA ASN A 9 -66.25 -28.28 -12.98
C ASN A 9 -67.07 -27.05 -12.53
N GLN A 10 -68.08 -26.66 -13.32
CA GLN A 10 -69.03 -25.60 -12.96
C GLN A 10 -70.02 -26.02 -11.85
N SER A 11 -70.42 -27.29 -11.85
CA SER A 11 -71.28 -27.89 -10.82
C SER A 11 -70.58 -27.95 -9.46
N TRP A 12 -69.30 -28.33 -9.44
CA TRP A 12 -68.49 -28.38 -8.23
C TRP A 12 -68.25 -26.97 -7.64
N LEU A 13 -67.92 -25.99 -8.49
CA LEU A 13 -67.82 -24.58 -8.10
C LEU A 13 -69.14 -24.03 -7.54
N LYS A 14 -70.28 -24.37 -8.15
CA LYS A 14 -71.62 -23.96 -7.67
C LYS A 14 -72.02 -24.65 -6.37
N LYS A 15 -71.57 -25.89 -6.13
CA LYS A 15 -71.77 -26.60 -4.86
C LYS A 15 -70.87 -26.05 -3.74
N LEU A 16 -69.65 -25.63 -4.07
CA LEU A 16 -68.78 -24.91 -3.12
C LEU A 16 -69.40 -23.56 -2.74
N ALA A 17 -69.84 -22.78 -3.73
CA ALA A 17 -70.46 -21.47 -3.51
C ALA A 17 -71.76 -21.52 -2.68
N ARG A 18 -72.44 -22.67 -2.62
CA ARG A 18 -73.68 -22.86 -1.86
C ARG A 18 -73.44 -23.38 -0.43
N ARG A 19 -72.24 -23.88 -0.12
CA ARG A 19 -71.84 -24.36 1.22
C ARG A 19 -70.99 -23.34 1.99
N LEU A 20 -70.37 -22.38 1.30
CA LEU A 20 -69.77 -21.21 1.92
C LEU A 20 -70.83 -20.11 2.05
N GLY A 21 -71.39 -19.94 3.26
CA GLY A 21 -72.17 -18.75 3.56
C GLY A 21 -71.35 -17.47 3.32
N PRO A 22 -71.98 -16.29 3.19
CA PRO A 22 -71.31 -15.03 2.86
C PRO A 22 -70.06 -14.75 3.72
N GLY A 23 -70.10 -15.10 5.02
CA GLY A 23 -68.97 -14.94 5.93
C GLY A 23 -67.76 -15.86 5.65
N HIS A 24 -67.96 -17.06 5.11
CA HIS A 24 -66.85 -17.98 4.78
C HIS A 24 -66.12 -17.54 3.50
N VAL A 25 -66.84 -16.98 2.52
CA VAL A 25 -66.22 -16.40 1.31
C VAL A 25 -65.35 -15.20 1.68
N VAL A 26 -65.83 -14.34 2.59
CA VAL A 26 -65.07 -13.20 3.11
C VAL A 26 -63.83 -13.67 3.88
N ASN A 27 -63.96 -14.67 4.75
CA ASN A 27 -62.83 -15.21 5.52
C ASN A 27 -61.77 -15.87 4.62
N LEU A 28 -62.20 -16.62 3.60
CA LEU A 28 -61.30 -17.20 2.60
C LEU A 28 -60.55 -16.12 1.81
N CYS A 29 -61.27 -15.08 1.36
CA CYS A 29 -60.66 -13.94 0.67
C CYS A 29 -59.62 -13.23 1.56
N PHE A 30 -59.93 -13.05 2.85
CA PHE A 30 -59.01 -12.46 3.81
C PHE A 30 -57.74 -13.31 4.00
N ILE A 31 -57.87 -14.63 4.14
CA ILE A 31 -56.71 -15.55 4.25
C ILE A 31 -55.85 -15.49 3.00
N VAL A 32 -56.47 -15.50 1.81
CA VAL A 32 -55.75 -15.41 0.54
C VAL A 32 -55.00 -14.08 0.44
N VAL A 33 -55.66 -12.96 0.73
CA VAL A 33 -55.01 -11.63 0.73
C VAL A 33 -53.88 -11.55 1.75
N LEU A 34 -54.07 -12.13 2.95
CA LEU A 34 -53.03 -12.17 3.98
C LEU A 34 -51.82 -12.97 3.51
N LEU A 35 -52.01 -14.16 2.94
CA LEU A 35 -50.93 -14.99 2.39
C LEU A 35 -50.16 -14.29 1.27
N PHE A 36 -50.87 -13.68 0.31
CA PHE A 36 -50.22 -12.93 -0.76
C PHE A 36 -49.49 -11.69 -0.23
N SER A 37 -50.04 -10.99 0.76
CA SER A 37 -49.37 -9.86 1.42
C SER A 37 -48.07 -10.30 2.10
N THR A 38 -48.10 -11.38 2.89
CA THR A 38 -46.90 -11.93 3.54
C THR A 38 -45.86 -12.41 2.53
N LEU A 39 -46.27 -13.06 1.43
CA LEU A 39 -45.35 -13.48 0.37
C LEU A 39 -44.73 -12.29 -0.38
N LEU A 40 -45.51 -11.24 -0.61
CA LEU A 40 -45.02 -10.01 -1.25
C LEU A 40 -44.04 -9.28 -0.35
N THR A 41 -44.35 -9.10 0.94
CA THR A 41 -43.43 -8.45 1.88
C THR A 41 -42.17 -9.27 2.11
N TRP A 42 -42.27 -10.60 2.19
CA TRP A 42 -41.11 -11.48 2.26
C TRP A 42 -40.21 -11.34 1.02
N ARG A 43 -40.79 -11.38 -0.18
CA ARG A 43 -40.04 -11.19 -1.42
C ARG A 43 -39.36 -9.82 -1.46
N GLU A 44 -40.07 -8.78 -1.06
CA GLU A 44 -39.53 -7.42 -1.02
C GLU A 44 -38.33 -7.34 -0.04
N VAL A 45 -38.43 -7.93 1.15
CA VAL A 45 -37.33 -8.00 2.11
C VAL A 45 -36.13 -8.75 1.55
N VAL A 46 -36.32 -9.93 0.95
CA VAL A 46 -35.21 -10.71 0.35
C VAL A 46 -34.54 -9.92 -0.78
N VAL A 47 -35.32 -9.27 -1.65
CA VAL A 47 -34.77 -8.46 -2.74
C VAL A 47 -34.01 -7.24 -2.21
N LEU A 48 -34.46 -6.62 -1.12
CA LEU A 48 -33.76 -5.52 -0.47
C LEU A 48 -32.45 -5.98 0.18
N GLU A 49 -32.44 -7.15 0.82
CA GLU A 49 -31.24 -7.74 1.40
C GLU A 49 -30.20 -8.07 0.32
N ASP A 50 -30.62 -8.74 -0.75
CA ASP A 50 -29.76 -9.06 -1.89
C ASP A 50 -29.21 -7.79 -2.55
N ALA A 51 -30.06 -6.77 -2.75
CA ALA A 51 -29.65 -5.47 -3.28
C ALA A 51 -28.67 -4.76 -2.34
N TYR A 52 -28.89 -4.83 -1.04
CA TYR A 52 -28.00 -4.25 -0.03
C TYR A 52 -26.64 -4.96 -0.03
N ILE A 53 -26.59 -6.29 0.04
CA ILE A 53 -25.35 -7.08 -0.01
C ILE A 53 -24.59 -6.82 -1.31
N SER A 54 -25.29 -6.82 -2.45
CA SER A 54 -24.67 -6.53 -3.74
C SER A 54 -24.10 -5.11 -3.79
N SER A 55 -24.79 -4.13 -3.21
CA SER A 55 -24.32 -2.75 -3.12
C SER A 55 -23.07 -2.63 -2.25
N GLN A 56 -23.06 -3.27 -1.06
CA GLN A 56 -21.91 -3.29 -0.16
C GLN A 56 -20.69 -3.93 -0.83
N ARG A 57 -20.88 -5.08 -1.49
CA ARG A 57 -19.81 -5.77 -2.21
C ARG A 57 -19.26 -4.93 -3.36
N ASN A 58 -20.12 -4.32 -4.16
CA ASN A 58 -19.71 -3.45 -5.25
C ASN A 58 -18.96 -2.22 -4.74
N HIS A 59 -19.39 -1.63 -3.62
CA HIS A 59 -18.69 -0.50 -3.02
C HIS A 59 -17.32 -0.92 -2.47
N LEU A 60 -17.23 -2.02 -1.72
CA LEU A 60 -15.97 -2.60 -1.26
C LEU A 60 -15.01 -2.87 -2.44
N GLU A 61 -15.50 -3.44 -3.53
CA GLU A 61 -14.72 -3.69 -4.74
C GLU A 61 -14.20 -2.40 -5.37
N ASN A 62 -15.01 -1.34 -5.41
CA ASN A 62 -14.57 -0.03 -5.89
C ASN A 62 -13.49 0.58 -5.00
N VAL A 63 -13.64 0.50 -3.67
CA VAL A 63 -12.63 0.99 -2.71
C VAL A 63 -11.33 0.21 -2.83
N ALA A 64 -11.41 -1.12 -2.90
CA ALA A 64 -10.25 -1.99 -3.09
C ALA A 64 -9.52 -1.68 -4.41
N ASN A 65 -10.25 -1.55 -5.52
CA ASN A 65 -9.69 -1.20 -6.82
C ASN A 65 -9.06 0.20 -6.84
N ALA A 66 -9.62 1.17 -6.12
CA ALA A 66 -9.05 2.50 -6.01
C ALA A 66 -7.75 2.49 -5.18
N LEU A 67 -7.73 1.77 -4.05
CA LEU A 67 -6.52 1.60 -3.25
C LEU A 67 -5.42 0.88 -4.05
N ASP A 68 -5.76 -0.20 -4.73
CA ASP A 68 -4.84 -0.97 -5.57
C ASP A 68 -4.19 -0.09 -6.65
N LYS A 69 -4.98 0.73 -7.36
CA LYS A 69 -4.45 1.71 -8.33
C LYS A 69 -3.45 2.67 -7.70
N HIS A 70 -3.70 3.16 -6.47
CA HIS A 70 -2.75 4.02 -5.76
C HIS A 70 -1.46 3.29 -5.40
N LEU A 71 -1.56 2.03 -4.96
CA LEU A 71 -0.38 1.21 -4.63
C LEU A 71 0.42 0.85 -5.88
N GLN A 72 -0.24 0.44 -6.97
CA GLN A 72 0.39 0.14 -8.25
C GLN A 72 1.12 1.37 -8.82
N TYR A 73 0.50 2.56 -8.74
CA TYR A 73 1.15 3.80 -9.16
C TYR A 73 2.45 4.07 -8.39
N ASN A 74 2.50 3.77 -7.09
CA ASN A 74 3.73 3.89 -6.30
C ASN A 74 4.79 2.85 -6.69
N VAL A 75 4.37 1.62 -7.02
CA VAL A 75 5.27 0.59 -7.56
C VAL A 75 5.86 1.03 -8.89
N ASP A 76 5.04 1.57 -9.80
CA ASP A 76 5.51 2.03 -11.11
C ASP A 76 6.52 3.17 -10.98
N LYS A 77 6.27 4.13 -10.06
CA LYS A 77 7.24 5.17 -9.72
C LYS A 77 8.56 4.59 -9.19
N LEU A 78 8.48 3.61 -8.29
CA LEU A 78 9.66 2.98 -7.71
C LEU A 78 10.49 2.25 -8.78
N ILE A 79 9.83 1.55 -9.70
CA ILE A 79 10.47 0.89 -10.84
C ILE A 79 11.11 1.93 -11.78
N PHE A 80 10.41 3.03 -12.08
CA PHE A 80 10.96 4.13 -12.87
C PHE A 80 12.25 4.68 -12.25
N LEU A 81 12.23 4.96 -10.95
CA LEU A 81 13.42 5.45 -10.22
C LEU A 81 14.56 4.43 -10.21
N ARG A 82 14.26 3.13 -10.05
CA ARG A 82 15.26 2.06 -10.12
C ARG A 82 15.92 1.98 -11.49
N ASN A 83 15.12 2.07 -12.55
CA ASN A 83 15.64 2.04 -13.91
C ASN A 83 16.49 3.29 -14.18
N GLY A 84 16.07 4.47 -13.69
CA GLY A 84 16.88 5.69 -13.75
C GLY A 84 18.21 5.57 -12.99
N MET A 85 18.19 4.99 -11.79
CA MET A 85 19.42 4.70 -11.02
C MET A 85 20.36 3.77 -11.78
N ARG A 86 19.81 2.70 -12.35
CA ARG A 86 20.60 1.73 -13.11
C ARG A 86 21.24 2.36 -14.35
N GLU A 87 20.53 3.23 -15.05
CA GLU A 87 21.07 3.96 -16.19
C GLU A 87 22.19 4.91 -15.75
N ALA A 88 21.96 5.72 -14.71
CA ALA A 88 22.96 6.65 -14.18
C ALA A 88 24.22 5.94 -13.62
N LEU A 89 24.10 4.71 -13.14
CA LEU A 89 25.25 3.89 -12.72
C LEU A 89 26.14 3.48 -13.90
N VAL A 90 25.55 3.21 -15.07
CA VAL A 90 26.27 2.75 -16.26
C VAL A 90 26.79 3.92 -17.09
N ALA A 91 25.98 4.97 -17.20
CA ALA A 91 26.27 6.16 -17.99
C ALA A 91 25.95 7.43 -17.18
N PRO A 92 26.80 7.79 -16.20
CA PRO A 92 26.58 8.96 -15.36
C PRO A 92 26.66 10.26 -16.19
N LEU A 93 25.93 11.28 -15.75
CA LEU A 93 25.97 12.59 -16.38
C LEU A 93 27.31 13.28 -16.13
N ASP A 94 27.96 13.75 -17.20
CA ASP A 94 29.27 14.39 -17.11
C ASP A 94 29.17 15.91 -16.82
N PHE A 95 28.64 16.27 -15.66
CA PHE A 95 28.65 17.66 -15.18
C PHE A 95 29.82 17.92 -14.24
N THR A 96 30.38 19.14 -14.27
CA THR A 96 31.47 19.54 -13.36
C THR A 96 31.05 19.44 -11.90
N SER A 97 29.83 19.86 -11.58
CA SER A 97 29.28 19.79 -10.22
C SER A 97 29.20 18.37 -9.65
N LEU A 98 29.00 17.36 -10.51
CA LEU A 98 28.95 15.96 -10.07
C LEU A 98 30.37 15.43 -9.80
N ARG A 99 31.35 15.80 -10.62
CA ARG A 99 32.77 15.52 -10.38
C ARG A 99 33.30 16.20 -9.11
N ASP A 100 32.90 17.44 -8.88
CA ASP A 100 33.23 18.18 -7.66
C ASP A 100 32.64 17.46 -6.42
N ALA A 101 31.41 16.95 -6.52
CA ALA A 101 30.78 16.19 -5.45
C ALA A 101 31.48 14.85 -5.15
N VAL A 102 31.98 14.14 -6.17
CA VAL A 102 32.83 12.94 -5.97
C VAL A 102 34.14 13.32 -5.26
N THR A 103 34.74 14.45 -5.63
CA THR A 103 35.95 14.94 -4.97
C THR A 103 35.68 15.31 -3.51
N GLU A 104 34.54 15.95 -3.22
CA GLU A 104 34.10 16.27 -1.86
C GLU A 104 33.87 14.99 -1.05
N PHE A 105 33.27 13.96 -1.65
CA PHE A 105 33.12 12.64 -1.02
C PHE A 105 34.47 12.06 -0.60
N GLU A 106 35.45 12.00 -1.50
CA GLU A 106 36.77 11.43 -1.20
C GLU A 106 37.49 12.18 -0.07
N GLN A 107 37.26 13.48 0.08
CA GLN A 107 37.83 14.29 1.17
C GLN A 107 37.19 14.00 2.54
N HIS A 108 35.89 13.71 2.56
CA HIS A 108 35.12 13.57 3.81
C HIS A 108 34.76 12.12 4.16
N ARG A 109 35.14 11.14 3.33
CA ARG A 109 34.74 9.71 3.49
C ARG A 109 35.15 9.08 4.82
N ASP A 110 36.18 9.60 5.48
CA ASP A 110 36.67 9.13 6.78
C ASP A 110 35.99 9.84 7.97
N GLU A 111 35.26 10.93 7.72
CA GLU A 111 34.53 11.63 8.77
C GLU A 111 33.38 10.76 9.29
N HIS A 112 33.13 10.85 10.59
CA HIS A 112 32.06 10.09 11.24
C HIS A 112 30.69 10.27 10.56
N ALA A 113 30.43 11.46 10.04
CA ALA A 113 29.24 11.78 9.27
C ALA A 113 29.52 12.93 8.30
N TRP A 114 29.13 12.77 7.05
CA TRP A 114 29.32 13.75 5.99
C TRP A 114 28.03 13.99 5.20
N LYS A 115 27.96 15.11 4.49
CA LYS A 115 26.82 15.51 3.67
C LYS A 115 27.30 16.28 2.44
N ILE A 116 26.87 15.84 1.26
CA ILE A 116 27.18 16.48 -0.02
C ILE A 116 25.90 17.01 -0.63
N GLU A 117 25.90 18.28 -1.05
CA GLU A 117 24.71 18.97 -1.53
C GLU A 117 25.03 19.90 -2.70
N LEU A 118 24.48 19.62 -3.88
CA LEU A 118 24.69 20.45 -5.08
C LEU A 118 23.88 21.76 -5.02
N ASN A 119 22.56 21.66 -4.80
CA ASN A 119 21.68 22.80 -4.75
C ASN A 119 20.50 22.58 -3.79
N ARG A 120 20.51 23.28 -2.65
CA ARG A 120 19.48 23.17 -1.59
C ARG A 120 18.04 23.27 -2.07
N ARG A 121 17.80 24.05 -3.13
CA ARG A 121 16.45 24.30 -3.66
C ARG A 121 15.99 23.25 -4.66
N ARG A 122 16.91 22.50 -5.28
CA ARG A 122 16.60 21.63 -6.42
C ARG A 122 17.00 20.18 -6.24
N THR A 123 17.97 19.87 -5.39
CA THR A 123 18.45 18.51 -5.18
C THR A 123 18.17 18.04 -3.75
N LEU A 124 18.29 16.74 -3.53
CA LEU A 124 18.36 16.18 -2.19
C LEU A 124 19.84 16.00 -1.82
N PRO A 125 20.23 16.22 -0.56
CA PRO A 125 21.60 15.95 -0.13
C PRO A 125 21.88 14.45 -0.07
N VAL A 126 23.08 14.05 -0.43
CA VAL A 126 23.62 12.73 -0.10
C VAL A 126 24.19 12.82 1.31
N ASN A 127 23.76 11.92 2.18
CA ASN A 127 24.24 11.86 3.56
C ASN A 127 24.96 10.54 3.75
N GLY A 128 26.14 10.54 4.34
CA GLY A 128 26.88 9.31 4.54
C GLY A 128 27.72 9.26 5.82
N VAL A 129 28.27 8.07 6.03
CA VAL A 129 29.02 7.66 7.21
C VAL A 129 30.47 7.34 6.85
N SER A 130 31.32 7.22 7.86
CA SER A 130 32.73 6.92 7.66
C SER A 130 32.98 5.54 7.03
N ASP A 131 34.11 5.38 6.35
CA ASP A 131 34.65 4.09 5.90
C ASP A 131 34.68 3.06 7.05
N ALA A 132 35.10 3.48 8.24
CA ALA A 132 35.17 2.66 9.43
C ALA A 132 33.79 2.11 9.86
N LEU A 133 32.71 2.88 9.73
CA LEU A 133 31.37 2.39 10.07
C LEU A 133 30.85 1.39 9.04
N VAL A 134 31.22 1.56 7.76
CA VAL A 134 30.82 0.64 6.70
C VAL A 134 31.46 -0.73 6.89
N SER A 135 32.72 -0.78 7.30
CA SER A 135 33.46 -2.04 7.47
C SER A 135 32.94 -2.92 8.63
N GLU A 136 32.18 -2.34 9.56
CA GLU A 136 31.53 -3.10 10.65
C GLU A 136 30.34 -3.95 10.18
N GLY A 137 29.73 -3.62 9.03
CA GLY A 137 28.49 -4.24 8.57
C GLY A 137 28.69 -5.38 7.57
N ASN A 138 28.21 -6.59 7.91
CA ASN A 138 28.32 -7.77 7.02
C ASN A 138 27.67 -7.63 5.63
N LEU A 139 26.63 -6.80 5.50
CA LEU A 139 25.94 -6.55 4.23
C LEU A 139 26.43 -5.29 3.52
N LEU A 140 27.34 -4.54 4.15
CA LEU A 140 27.83 -3.26 3.69
C LEU A 140 29.18 -3.45 3.01
N SER A 141 29.45 -2.61 2.01
CA SER A 141 30.75 -2.61 1.33
C SER A 141 30.89 -1.32 0.53
N ARG A 142 32.04 -0.68 0.69
CA ARG A 142 32.50 0.48 -0.09
C ARG A 142 33.58 0.07 -1.11
N GLU A 143 33.92 -1.22 -1.17
CA GLU A 143 34.87 -1.79 -2.13
C GLU A 143 34.15 -2.07 -3.46
N ASN A 144 33.95 -1.00 -4.22
CA ASN A 144 33.32 -1.06 -5.53
C ASN A 144 34.04 -0.13 -6.50
N GLU A 145 34.50 -0.67 -7.63
CA GLU A 145 35.15 0.10 -8.70
C GLU A 145 34.24 1.19 -9.28
N SER A 146 32.92 1.09 -9.11
CA SER A 146 31.92 2.05 -9.57
C SER A 146 31.35 2.94 -8.45
N LEU A 147 32.08 3.14 -7.34
CA LEU A 147 31.64 3.98 -6.23
C LEU A 147 31.37 5.43 -6.66
N ASP A 148 32.26 6.00 -7.47
CA ASP A 148 32.12 7.37 -8.01
C ASP A 148 30.84 7.51 -8.85
N ASN A 149 30.55 6.50 -9.68
CA ASN A 149 29.32 6.42 -10.45
C ASN A 149 28.10 6.28 -9.54
N GLU A 150 28.21 5.57 -8.42
CA GLU A 150 27.11 5.42 -7.46
C GLU A 150 26.79 6.74 -6.75
N ILE A 151 27.80 7.50 -6.31
CA ILE A 151 27.61 8.83 -5.72
C ILE A 151 26.93 9.76 -6.73
N THR A 152 27.40 9.74 -7.97
CA THR A 152 26.84 10.53 -9.07
C THR A 152 25.40 10.14 -9.36
N ALA A 153 25.13 8.84 -9.53
CA ALA A 153 23.79 8.30 -9.76
C ALA A 153 22.83 8.60 -8.59
N ALA A 154 23.31 8.57 -7.34
CA ALA A 154 22.50 8.92 -6.19
C ALA A 154 22.10 10.41 -6.17
N LEU A 155 22.99 11.31 -6.62
CA LEU A 155 22.68 12.73 -6.79
C LEU A 155 21.63 12.95 -7.89
N GLU A 156 21.78 12.26 -9.02
CA GLU A 156 20.84 12.31 -10.15
C GLU A 156 19.45 11.78 -9.76
N VAL A 157 19.40 10.59 -9.15
CA VAL A 157 18.15 10.01 -8.65
C VAL A 157 17.59 10.83 -7.51
N GLY A 158 18.42 11.47 -6.70
CA GLY A 158 17.98 12.44 -5.70
C GLY A 158 17.19 13.60 -6.29
N TYR A 159 17.56 14.07 -7.48
CA TYR A 159 16.78 15.05 -8.24
C TYR A 159 15.44 14.47 -8.69
N LEU A 160 15.43 13.27 -9.27
CA LEU A 160 14.20 12.59 -9.70
C LEU A 160 13.25 12.29 -8.54
N LEU A 161 13.78 11.85 -7.40
CA LEU A 161 13.03 11.60 -6.16
C LEU A 161 12.32 12.87 -5.71
N ARG A 162 13.03 14.01 -5.70
CA ARG A 162 12.44 15.29 -5.33
C ARG A 162 11.32 15.72 -6.27
N LEU A 163 11.47 15.48 -7.58
CA LEU A 163 10.44 15.79 -8.58
C LEU A 163 9.24 14.83 -8.52
N ALA A 164 9.47 13.56 -8.25
CA ALA A 164 8.43 12.54 -8.16
C ALA A 164 7.64 12.62 -6.85
N HIS A 165 8.22 13.29 -5.84
CA HIS A 165 7.59 13.56 -4.56
C HIS A 165 6.59 14.70 -4.68
N ASN A 166 5.31 14.32 -4.79
CA ASN A 166 4.18 15.24 -4.87
C ASN A 166 3.32 15.08 -3.61
N SER A 167 2.75 16.19 -3.12
CA SER A 167 1.85 16.22 -1.96
C SER A 167 0.57 15.40 -2.13
N SER A 168 0.24 14.98 -3.35
CA SER A 168 -0.93 14.16 -3.66
C SER A 168 -0.70 12.64 -3.58
N SER A 169 0.55 12.19 -3.34
CA SER A 169 0.84 10.76 -3.20
C SER A 169 0.72 10.30 -1.75
N MET A 170 0.29 9.04 -1.55
CA MET A 170 0.23 8.45 -0.20
C MET A 170 1.63 8.26 0.44
N VAL A 171 2.69 8.40 -0.36
CA VAL A 171 4.09 8.23 0.04
C VAL A 171 4.56 9.48 0.77
N GLU A 172 4.94 9.32 2.04
CA GLU A 172 5.55 10.39 2.84
C GLU A 172 7.06 10.48 2.58
N GLN A 173 7.71 9.33 2.44
CA GLN A 173 9.15 9.28 2.28
C GLN A 173 9.54 8.40 1.10
N ALA A 174 10.42 8.89 0.24
CA ALA A 174 11.12 8.10 -0.76
C ALA A 174 12.62 8.21 -0.53
N MET A 175 13.35 7.11 -0.67
CA MET A 175 14.78 7.05 -0.35
C MET A 175 15.55 6.06 -1.22
N TYR A 176 16.82 6.39 -1.45
CA TYR A 176 17.85 5.45 -1.87
C TYR A 176 18.80 5.22 -0.70
N VAL A 177 19.09 3.97 -0.36
CA VAL A 177 20.08 3.60 0.66
C VAL A 177 21.11 2.69 0.04
N SER A 178 22.36 3.14 0.06
CA SER A 178 23.52 2.42 -0.47
C SER A 178 24.12 1.49 0.58
N ARG A 179 24.66 0.34 0.14
CA ARG A 179 25.54 -0.52 0.95
C ARG A 179 26.90 0.13 1.21
N ALA A 180 27.29 1.14 0.43
CA ALA A 180 28.54 1.86 0.57
C ALA A 180 28.48 2.98 1.62
N GLY A 181 27.49 3.01 2.51
CA GLY A 181 27.52 3.93 3.65
C GLY A 181 26.85 5.28 3.42
N PHE A 182 25.90 5.40 2.51
CA PHE A 182 25.21 6.66 2.30
C PHE A 182 23.76 6.47 1.87
N TYR A 183 22.99 7.56 1.93
CA TYR A 183 21.60 7.57 1.51
C TYR A 183 21.17 8.95 1.00
N VAL A 184 20.11 8.93 0.20
CA VAL A 184 19.35 10.09 -0.24
C VAL A 184 17.90 9.89 0.17
N SER A 185 17.26 10.91 0.74
CA SER A 185 15.89 10.80 1.24
C SER A 185 15.12 12.09 1.04
N THR A 186 13.83 11.99 0.69
CA THR A 186 12.91 13.13 0.68
C THR A 186 12.61 13.64 2.09
N GLN A 187 12.75 12.78 3.11
CA GLN A 187 12.65 13.19 4.50
C GLN A 187 13.96 13.87 4.94
N PRO A 188 13.94 15.15 5.33
CA PRO A 188 15.17 15.89 5.61
C PRO A 188 15.92 15.32 6.81
N THR A 189 17.26 15.27 6.70
CA THR A 189 18.16 15.03 7.83
C THR A 189 18.68 16.38 8.33
N LEU A 190 18.01 16.92 9.35
CA LEU A 190 18.23 18.27 9.86
C LEU A 190 19.65 18.48 10.41
N PHE A 191 20.22 17.48 11.09
CA PHE A 191 21.53 17.57 11.71
C PHE A 191 22.45 16.45 11.22
N THR A 192 23.66 16.80 10.77
CA THR A 192 24.66 15.83 10.27
C THR A 192 25.03 14.79 11.33
N ARG A 193 25.07 15.17 12.62
CA ARG A 193 25.29 14.21 13.73
C ARG A 193 24.28 13.05 13.79
N ASN A 194 23.10 13.21 13.20
CA ASN A 194 22.07 12.17 13.18
C ASN A 194 22.20 11.23 11.96
N VAL A 195 23.13 11.52 11.03
CA VAL A 195 23.32 10.73 9.80
C VAL A 195 23.69 9.27 10.13
N PRO A 196 24.62 8.97 11.05
CA PRO A 196 24.97 7.58 11.38
C PRO A 196 23.79 6.80 11.96
N THR A 197 23.07 7.39 12.93
CA THR A 197 21.88 6.77 13.53
C THR A 197 20.80 6.51 12.48
N ARG A 198 20.54 7.46 11.58
CA ARG A 198 19.54 7.30 10.52
C ARG A 198 19.97 6.26 9.50
N TYR A 199 21.23 6.26 9.07
CA TYR A 199 21.76 5.28 8.13
C TYR A 199 21.68 3.86 8.71
N TYR A 200 22.16 3.68 9.94
CA TYR A 200 22.05 2.41 10.68
C TYR A 200 20.58 1.97 10.80
N GLY A 201 19.69 2.92 11.12
CA GLY A 201 18.25 2.70 11.18
C GLY A 201 17.61 2.30 9.85
N TYR A 202 18.24 2.53 8.68
CA TYR A 202 17.77 2.00 7.40
C TYR A 202 18.34 0.63 7.09
N VAL A 203 19.66 0.44 7.23
CA VAL A 203 20.33 -0.81 6.81
C VAL A 203 20.01 -2.00 7.72
N THR A 204 19.47 -1.75 8.92
CA THR A 204 18.99 -2.79 9.83
C THR A 204 17.53 -3.17 9.64
N GLN A 205 16.79 -2.48 8.76
CA GLN A 205 15.37 -2.75 8.57
C GLN A 205 15.13 -3.98 7.68
N PRO A 206 14.01 -4.70 7.90
CA PRO A 206 13.63 -5.84 7.07
C PRO A 206 13.55 -5.49 5.58
N TRP A 207 13.10 -4.28 5.25
CA TRP A 207 12.97 -3.84 3.86
C TRP A 207 14.32 -3.66 3.16
N PHE A 208 15.41 -3.41 3.90
CA PHE A 208 16.75 -3.34 3.34
C PHE A 208 17.41 -4.74 3.27
N ILE A 209 17.45 -5.43 4.41
CA ILE A 209 18.11 -6.74 4.56
C ILE A 209 17.44 -7.79 3.65
N GLY A 210 16.12 -7.73 3.54
CA GLY A 210 15.31 -8.64 2.73
C GLY A 210 15.55 -8.53 1.22
N HIS A 211 16.41 -7.63 0.76
CA HIS A 211 16.81 -7.49 -0.65
C HIS A 211 18.19 -8.04 -0.99
N SER A 212 18.88 -8.68 -0.03
CA SER A 212 20.10 -9.42 -0.32
C SER A 212 19.90 -10.42 -1.48
N GLN A 213 20.96 -10.69 -2.24
CA GLN A 213 20.92 -11.63 -3.36
C GLN A 213 20.35 -13.00 -2.98
N ARG A 214 20.65 -13.44 -1.75
CA ARG A 214 20.17 -14.71 -1.21
C ARG A 214 18.65 -14.71 -1.01
N GLU A 215 18.12 -13.66 -0.38
CA GLU A 215 16.73 -13.55 0.02
C GLU A 215 15.81 -13.13 -1.14
N ASN A 216 16.29 -12.26 -2.04
CA ASN A 216 15.52 -11.73 -3.17
C ASN A 216 16.15 -12.07 -4.53
N ARG A 217 16.30 -13.37 -4.83
CA ARG A 217 16.95 -13.83 -6.07
C ARG A 217 16.33 -13.29 -7.35
N HIS A 218 15.01 -13.11 -7.38
CA HIS A 218 14.27 -12.60 -8.54
C HIS A 218 14.33 -11.07 -8.67
N ARG A 219 15.01 -10.37 -7.74
CA ARG A 219 15.11 -8.90 -7.70
C ARG A 219 13.75 -8.20 -7.81
N ALA A 220 12.72 -8.84 -7.25
CA ALA A 220 11.34 -8.34 -7.29
C ALA A 220 11.13 -7.20 -6.30
N VAL A 221 10.10 -6.38 -6.57
CA VAL A 221 9.56 -5.42 -5.61
C VAL A 221 8.98 -6.19 -4.42
N ARG A 222 9.17 -5.68 -3.21
CA ARG A 222 8.65 -6.28 -1.98
C ARG A 222 7.97 -5.25 -1.10
N TRP A 223 6.99 -5.72 -0.33
CA TRP A 223 6.23 -4.94 0.62
C TRP A 223 6.59 -5.38 2.04
N PHE A 224 6.83 -4.42 2.91
CA PHE A 224 7.18 -4.63 4.30
C PHE A 224 6.29 -3.77 5.17
N THR A 225 5.78 -4.35 6.25
CA THR A 225 4.96 -3.64 7.23
C THR A 225 5.78 -3.52 8.52
N SER A 226 5.97 -2.29 8.99
CA SER A 226 6.73 -2.05 10.23
C SER A 226 5.89 -2.56 11.41
N GLN A 227 6.44 -3.49 12.19
CA GLN A 227 5.78 -3.92 13.42
C GLN A 227 5.84 -2.78 14.46
N PRO A 228 4.78 -2.59 15.27
CA PRO A 228 4.80 -1.66 16.39
C PRO A 228 5.71 -2.12 17.54
N GLU A 229 6.26 -3.33 17.48
CA GLU A 229 7.05 -3.91 18.56
C GLU A 229 8.52 -3.51 18.49
N HIS A 230 8.98 -2.94 19.60
CA HIS A 230 10.33 -2.50 19.97
C HIS A 230 10.64 -1.02 19.69
N ALA A 231 10.26 -0.19 20.67
CA ALA A 231 10.99 0.99 21.13
C ALA A 231 11.39 2.03 20.08
N SER A 232 10.51 2.32 19.13
CA SER A 232 10.70 3.43 18.22
C SER A 232 9.40 4.23 18.18
N ASN A 233 9.46 5.51 18.55
CA ASN A 233 8.40 6.53 18.36
C ASN A 233 8.07 6.79 16.87
N THR A 234 8.36 5.83 15.99
CA THR A 234 8.12 5.93 14.56
C THR A 234 6.74 5.38 14.29
N GLU A 235 5.94 6.19 13.62
CA GLU A 235 4.59 5.83 13.23
C GLU A 235 4.59 4.55 12.35
N PRO A 236 3.61 3.65 12.52
CA PRO A 236 3.49 2.47 11.68
C PRO A 236 3.38 2.86 10.19
N GLN A 237 4.14 2.17 9.36
CA GLN A 237 4.25 2.44 7.93
C GLN A 237 4.39 1.13 7.13
N VAL A 238 3.96 1.20 5.88
CA VAL A 238 4.20 0.19 4.87
C VAL A 238 5.30 0.69 3.93
N THR A 239 6.39 -0.06 3.82
CA THR A 239 7.50 0.25 2.93
C THR A 239 7.45 -0.67 1.72
N VAL A 240 7.35 -0.09 0.53
CA VAL A 240 7.58 -0.78 -0.74
C VAL A 240 9.02 -0.53 -1.17
N SER A 241 9.75 -1.56 -1.52
CA SER A 241 11.18 -1.46 -1.83
C SER A 241 11.62 -2.38 -2.95
N VAL A 242 12.73 -2.02 -3.60
CA VAL A 242 13.32 -2.74 -4.72
C VAL A 242 14.86 -2.63 -4.68
N PRO A 243 15.61 -3.71 -4.95
CA PRO A 243 17.06 -3.63 -5.01
C PRO A 243 17.52 -2.86 -6.25
N VAL A 244 18.66 -2.18 -6.12
CA VAL A 244 19.39 -1.56 -7.23
C VAL A 244 20.62 -2.42 -7.51
N ASP A 245 20.62 -3.03 -8.68
CA ASP A 245 21.67 -3.93 -9.13
C ASP A 245 22.18 -3.50 -10.51
N SER A 246 23.50 -3.53 -10.68
CA SER A 246 24.16 -3.34 -11.97
C SER A 246 25.47 -4.13 -12.01
N ASN A 247 25.86 -4.65 -13.18
CA ASN A 247 27.10 -5.42 -13.35
C ASN A 247 27.33 -6.52 -12.29
N ASN A 248 26.28 -7.28 -11.96
CA ASN A 248 26.25 -8.31 -10.90
C ASN A 248 26.57 -7.82 -9.47
N TYR A 249 26.68 -6.51 -9.26
CA TYR A 249 26.84 -5.90 -7.95
C TYR A 249 25.50 -5.39 -7.42
N TRP A 250 25.24 -5.65 -6.14
CA TRP A 250 24.09 -5.09 -5.42
C TRP A 250 24.54 -3.80 -4.72
N TYR A 251 24.09 -2.66 -5.25
CA TYR A 251 24.50 -1.35 -4.75
C TYR A 251 23.73 -0.96 -3.50
N GLY A 252 22.43 -1.21 -3.49
CA GLY A 252 21.57 -0.73 -2.42
C GLY A 252 20.10 -1.00 -2.69
N VAL A 253 19.25 -0.22 -2.05
CA VAL A 253 17.80 -0.39 -2.10
C VAL A 253 17.14 0.97 -2.29
N LEU A 254 16.20 1.03 -3.23
CA LEU A 254 15.22 2.11 -3.31
C LEU A 254 13.97 1.72 -2.52
N GLY A 255 13.43 2.66 -1.75
CA GLY A 255 12.24 2.46 -0.94
C GLY A 255 11.30 3.65 -0.98
N MET A 256 10.02 3.37 -0.76
CA MET A 256 8.99 4.35 -0.48
C MET A 256 8.19 3.91 0.74
N SER A 257 8.05 4.78 1.73
CA SER A 257 7.24 4.56 2.92
C SER A 257 5.90 5.27 2.81
N ILE A 258 4.85 4.50 3.07
CA ILE A 258 3.46 4.93 3.13
C ILE A 258 3.01 4.81 4.58
N PRO A 259 2.74 5.93 5.27
CA PRO A 259 2.23 5.88 6.63
C PRO A 259 0.87 5.20 6.69
N VAL A 260 0.64 4.45 7.77
CA VAL A 260 -0.65 3.80 8.00
C VAL A 260 -1.75 4.85 8.16
N ARG A 261 -1.47 6.03 8.74
CA ARG A 261 -2.44 7.14 8.82
C ARG A 261 -3.00 7.56 7.45
N THR A 262 -2.17 7.51 6.41
CA THR A 262 -2.57 7.91 5.06
C THR A 262 -3.51 6.87 4.44
N MET A 263 -3.24 5.58 4.67
CA MET A 263 -4.14 4.48 4.29
C MET A 263 -5.46 4.58 5.06
N GLN A 264 -5.40 4.88 6.35
CA GLN A 264 -6.60 5.08 7.17
C GLN A 264 -7.46 6.23 6.64
N GLN A 265 -6.85 7.37 6.32
CA GLN A 265 -7.55 8.52 5.78
C GLN A 265 -8.20 8.21 4.42
N PHE A 266 -7.52 7.43 3.57
CA PHE A 266 -8.09 6.94 2.33
C PHE A 266 -9.37 6.12 2.57
N LEU A 267 -9.33 5.14 3.49
CA LEU A 267 -10.49 4.31 3.82
C LEU A 267 -11.63 5.13 4.42
N ARG A 268 -11.33 6.10 5.29
CA ARG A 268 -12.31 7.02 5.87
C ARG A 268 -13.04 7.86 4.83
N ASN A 269 -12.30 8.37 3.85
CA ASN A 269 -12.87 9.17 2.77
C ASN A 269 -13.69 8.33 1.78
N ALA A 270 -13.43 7.02 1.72
CA ALA A 270 -14.11 6.08 0.84
C ALA A 270 -15.43 5.54 1.43
N ILE A 271 -15.64 5.64 2.74
CA ILE A 271 -16.94 5.32 3.36
C ILE A 271 -17.99 6.32 2.87
N ASP A 272 -19.05 5.79 2.27
CA ASP A 272 -20.27 6.57 2.04
C ASP A 272 -21.03 6.71 3.37
N LYS A 273 -21.56 7.90 3.64
CA LYS A 273 -22.25 8.26 4.89
C LYS A 273 -23.49 7.41 5.19
N ASN A 274 -23.98 6.69 4.18
CA ASN A 274 -25.19 5.87 4.24
C ASN A 274 -24.91 4.37 4.48
N LEU A 275 -23.64 3.98 4.68
CA LEU A 275 -23.27 2.59 4.90
C LEU A 275 -22.96 2.36 6.37
N ASP A 276 -23.75 1.50 7.02
CA ASP A 276 -23.39 0.92 8.31
C ASP A 276 -22.29 -0.13 8.07
N GLY A 277 -21.04 0.20 8.41
CA GLY A 277 -19.91 -0.71 8.25
C GLY A 277 -18.55 -0.05 8.44
N GLU A 278 -17.49 -0.87 8.49
CA GLU A 278 -16.11 -0.41 8.50
C GLU A 278 -15.27 -1.13 7.45
N TYR A 279 -14.33 -0.41 6.85
CA TYR A 279 -13.29 -0.98 6.02
C TYR A 279 -12.06 -1.27 6.87
N GLN A 280 -11.62 -2.52 6.84
CA GLN A 280 -10.41 -2.97 7.48
C GLN A 280 -9.38 -3.35 6.42
N LEU A 281 -8.12 -2.97 6.63
CA LEU A 281 -7.00 -3.29 5.76
C LEU A 281 -6.05 -4.23 6.49
N TYR A 282 -5.69 -5.31 5.80
CA TYR A 282 -4.77 -6.33 6.29
C TYR A 282 -3.58 -6.47 5.36
N ASP A 283 -2.43 -6.90 5.90
CA ASP A 283 -1.29 -7.27 5.09
C ASP A 283 -1.43 -8.68 4.50
N SER A 284 -0.47 -9.10 3.66
CA SER A 284 -0.46 -10.43 3.04
C SER A 284 -0.37 -11.60 4.01
N LYS A 285 -0.03 -11.34 5.28
CA LYS A 285 -0.03 -12.32 6.38
C LYS A 285 -1.28 -12.23 7.24
N LEU A 286 -2.32 -11.52 6.75
CA LEU A 286 -3.57 -11.27 7.45
C LEU A 286 -3.39 -10.51 8.78
N ARG A 287 -2.32 -9.73 8.90
CA ARG A 287 -2.14 -8.86 10.07
C ARG A 287 -2.86 -7.54 9.84
N PHE A 288 -3.65 -7.13 10.82
CA PHE A 288 -4.37 -5.86 10.77
C PHE A 288 -3.41 -4.67 10.60
N LEU A 289 -3.70 -3.80 9.64
CA LEU A 289 -2.96 -2.55 9.41
C LEU A 289 -3.75 -1.35 9.93
N THR A 290 -5.00 -1.20 9.49
CA THR A 290 -5.85 -0.06 9.89
C THR A 290 -7.31 -0.29 9.55
N SER A 291 -8.19 0.51 10.15
CA SER A 291 -9.62 0.55 9.88
C SER A 291 -10.07 1.98 9.60
N SER A 292 -11.08 2.13 8.75
CA SER A 292 -11.82 3.40 8.60
C SER A 292 -12.46 3.88 9.90
N ASN A 293 -12.70 2.98 10.87
CA ASN A 293 -13.13 3.35 12.21
C ASN A 293 -11.91 3.63 13.11
N PRO A 294 -11.74 4.86 13.63
CA PRO A 294 -10.60 5.21 14.48
C PRO A 294 -10.62 4.50 15.84
N ASP A 295 -11.79 4.05 16.31
CA ASP A 295 -11.97 3.39 17.60
C ASP A 295 -11.89 1.86 17.50
N HIS A 296 -11.51 1.32 16.34
CA HIS A 296 -11.38 -0.13 16.15
C HIS A 296 -10.31 -0.69 17.10
N PRO A 297 -10.63 -1.68 17.95
CA PRO A 297 -9.65 -2.28 18.86
C PRO A 297 -8.53 -2.91 18.04
N THR A 298 -7.27 -2.57 18.34
CA THR A 298 -6.06 -2.98 17.60
C THR A 298 -5.72 -4.48 17.73
N GLY A 299 -6.67 -5.31 18.15
CA GLY A 299 -6.51 -6.75 18.29
C GLY A 299 -6.58 -7.45 16.93
N ASN A 300 -5.64 -8.36 16.68
CA ASN A 300 -5.64 -9.18 15.48
C ASN A 300 -6.76 -10.23 15.62
N ILE A 301 -7.86 -10.08 14.88
CA ILE A 301 -9.02 -10.99 14.94
C ILE A 301 -8.65 -12.41 14.45
N PHE A 302 -7.51 -12.55 13.76
CA PHE A 302 -7.03 -13.79 13.15
C PHE A 302 -5.88 -14.48 13.90
N ASP A 303 -5.48 -13.99 15.09
CA ASP A 303 -4.57 -14.75 15.97
C ASP A 303 -5.39 -15.68 16.87
N PRO A 304 -5.10 -17.00 16.92
CA PRO A 304 -5.86 -17.99 17.68
C PRO A 304 -5.74 -17.88 19.21
#